data_AF-A0A9N9MTS7-F1
#
_entry.id   AF-A0A9N9MTS7-F1
#
_cell.length_a   1.000
_cell.length_b   1.000
_cell.length_c   1.000
_cell.angle_alpha   90.00
_cell.angle_beta   90.00
_cell.angle_gamma   90.00
#
_symmetry.space_group_name_H-M   'P 1'
#
loop_
_entity.id
_entity.type
_entity.pdbx_description
1 polymer ?
#
loop_
_entity_poly.entity_id
_entity_poly.type
_entity_poly.pdbx_seq_one_letter_code
_entity_poly.pdbx_strand_id
1 'polypeptide(L)'
;MGFSKRFLLDLAPQVIATLLGYFSEMKPCQKCIKPISDDQVEKAPRCDSCRVFFHLECSGLCASEQRAIVVQRRIILFFCEDCILSFKKIPLLTNKFVQLEEQIKSLKEEIEVIKQQNLQTVGATDIPANMDAVIYEMQNRADRANNLVVYGVPKSNSRSLQQKISDDNTALLPLLNDIELAQDDIVKVLRVENWQKDNCGNFSEKRGK
;
A
#
# COMPACT_ATOMS: atom_id res chain seq x y z
N MET A 1 11.27 41.98 15.43
CA MET A 1 10.30 41.34 14.52
C MET A 1 9.05 41.01 15.33
N GLY A 2 8.08 41.92 15.34
CA GLY A 2 6.85 41.78 16.11
C GLY A 2 5.77 41.13 15.25
N PHE A 3 5.37 39.90 15.58
CA PHE A 3 4.20 39.29 14.97
C PHE A 3 2.95 40.02 15.45
N SER A 4 2.26 40.64 14.50
CA SER A 4 1.02 41.39 14.71
C SER A 4 -0.05 40.49 15.34
N LYS A 5 -0.58 40.89 16.51
CA LYS A 5 -1.66 40.21 17.25
C LYS A 5 -2.97 40.04 16.48
N ARG A 6 -3.09 40.56 15.26
CA ARG A 6 -4.31 40.47 14.43
C ARG A 6 -4.48 39.15 13.68
N PHE A 7 -3.45 38.31 13.59
CA PHE A 7 -3.55 37.03 12.86
C PHE A 7 -4.23 35.89 13.65
N LEU A 8 -4.54 36.08 14.93
CA LEU A 8 -5.15 35.05 15.79
C LEU A 8 -6.69 35.08 15.79
N LEU A 9 -7.33 36.04 15.11
CA LEU A 9 -8.80 36.17 15.12
C LEU A 9 -9.51 35.39 14.01
N ASP A 10 -8.79 34.91 13.00
CA ASP A 10 -9.34 34.12 11.88
C ASP A 10 -9.04 32.62 11.96
N LEU A 11 -8.37 32.18 13.04
CA LEU A 11 -8.23 30.75 13.31
C LEU A 11 -9.57 30.20 13.79
N ALA A 12 -10.03 29.13 13.14
CA ALA A 12 -11.26 28.44 13.52
C ALA A 12 -11.32 28.25 15.05
N PRO A 13 -12.50 28.40 15.69
CA PRO A 13 -12.64 28.33 17.16
C PRO A 13 -11.98 27.09 17.79
N GLN A 14 -11.84 26.02 17.02
CA GLN A 14 -11.18 24.77 17.41
C GLN A 14 -9.67 24.88 17.64
N VAL A 15 -8.97 25.89 17.09
CA VAL A 15 -7.51 26.05 17.23
C VAL A 15 -7.13 26.97 18.41
N ILE A 16 -7.95 27.99 18.68
CA ILE A 16 -7.78 28.89 19.85
C ILE A 16 -8.03 28.11 21.15
N ALA A 17 -8.97 27.18 21.10
CA ALA A 17 -9.29 26.21 22.13
C ALA A 17 -8.09 25.39 22.61
N THR A 18 -7.33 24.82 21.68
CA THR A 18 -6.18 23.95 21.95
C THR A 18 -5.01 24.71 22.58
N LEU A 19 -4.86 26.00 22.30
CA LEU A 19 -3.75 26.82 22.78
C LEU A 19 -3.91 27.34 24.22
N LEU A 20 -5.14 27.37 24.76
CA LEU A 20 -5.41 27.91 26.09
C LEU A 20 -5.37 26.86 27.22
N GLY A 21 -5.13 25.57 26.93
CA GLY A 21 -4.92 24.55 27.97
C GLY A 21 -6.10 24.30 28.91
N TYR A 22 -7.29 24.85 28.61
CA TYR A 22 -8.52 24.75 29.41
C TYR A 22 -9.64 23.99 28.69
N PHE A 23 -9.31 23.13 27.73
CA PHE A 23 -10.29 22.14 27.27
C PHE A 23 -10.26 20.97 28.24
N SER A 24 -11.22 20.97 29.18
CA SER A 24 -11.66 19.72 29.78
C SER A 24 -11.97 18.78 28.61
N GLU A 25 -11.16 17.74 28.43
CA GLU A 25 -11.33 16.77 27.35
C GLU A 25 -12.69 16.08 27.56
N MET A 26 -13.73 16.61 26.94
CA MET A 26 -15.05 15.99 26.95
C MET A 26 -14.90 14.62 26.31
N LYS A 27 -15.08 13.58 27.12
CA LYS A 27 -14.95 12.19 26.68
C LYS A 27 -16.23 11.78 25.95
N PRO A 28 -16.20 11.53 24.64
CA PRO A 28 -17.39 11.10 23.92
C PRO A 28 -17.71 9.64 24.26
N CYS A 29 -19.01 9.32 24.31
CA CYS A 29 -19.45 7.94 24.35
C CYS A 29 -19.26 7.29 22.98
N GLN A 30 -18.57 6.16 22.91
CA GLN A 30 -18.27 5.50 21.63
C GLN A 30 -19.53 5.05 20.87
N LYS A 31 -20.63 4.74 21.56
CA LYS A 31 -21.84 4.20 20.93
C LYS A 31 -22.77 5.27 20.37
N CYS A 32 -22.99 6.36 21.11
CA CYS A 32 -23.94 7.40 20.71
C CYS A 32 -23.26 8.72 20.31
N ILE A 33 -21.93 8.81 20.43
CA ILE A 33 -21.08 9.96 20.07
C ILE A 33 -21.33 11.21 20.94
N LYS A 34 -22.37 11.21 21.77
CA LYS A 34 -22.68 12.31 22.69
C LYS A 34 -21.61 12.40 23.79
N PRO A 35 -21.28 13.62 24.26
CA PRO A 35 -20.35 13.80 25.37
C PRO A 35 -20.90 13.18 26.66
N ILE A 36 -20.00 12.64 27.48
CA ILE A 36 -20.29 12.22 28.85
C ILE A 36 -20.08 13.43 29.75
N SER A 37 -21.07 13.78 30.59
CA SER A 37 -20.92 14.90 31.52
C SER A 37 -19.87 14.60 32.58
N ASP A 38 -19.18 15.63 33.06
CA ASP A 38 -18.07 15.47 34.02
C ASP A 38 -18.49 14.67 35.27
N ASP A 39 -19.70 14.91 35.79
CA ASP A 39 -20.28 14.17 36.94
C ASP A 39 -20.50 12.67 36.66
N GLN A 40 -20.65 12.29 35.39
CA GLN A 40 -20.87 10.92 34.96
C GLN A 40 -19.57 10.21 34.56
N VAL A 41 -18.48 10.94 34.29
CA VAL A 41 -17.21 10.34 33.81
C VAL A 41 -16.65 9.33 34.80
N GLU A 42 -16.71 9.60 36.10
CA GLU A 42 -16.21 8.67 37.14
C GLU A 42 -17.01 7.36 37.21
N LYS A 43 -18.30 7.44 36.88
CA LYS A 43 -19.23 6.30 36.91
C LYS A 43 -19.36 5.62 35.55
N ALA A 44 -18.87 6.24 34.49
CA ALA A 44 -18.98 5.72 33.14
C ALA A 44 -18.14 4.43 33.00
N PRO A 45 -18.74 3.34 32.50
CA PRO A 45 -17.97 2.15 32.16
C PRO A 45 -16.96 2.48 31.07
N ARG A 46 -15.73 1.99 31.27
CA ARG A 46 -14.61 2.16 30.36
C ARG A 46 -14.19 0.77 29.89
N CYS A 47 -14.09 0.56 28.59
CA CYS A 47 -13.65 -0.72 28.04
C CYS A 47 -12.21 -1.01 28.49
N ASP A 48 -11.95 -2.18 29.05
CA ASP A 48 -10.62 -2.56 29.56
C ASP A 48 -9.60 -2.80 28.42
N SER A 49 -10.07 -3.09 27.21
CA SER A 49 -9.22 -3.30 26.04
C SER A 49 -8.92 -1.99 25.31
N CYS A 50 -9.92 -1.34 24.70
CA CYS A 50 -9.72 -0.13 23.89
C CYS A 50 -9.77 1.18 24.69
N ARG A 51 -10.05 1.12 26.01
CA ARG A 51 -10.03 2.27 26.93
C ARG A 51 -11.03 3.39 26.63
N VAL A 52 -11.98 3.17 25.72
CA VAL A 52 -13.06 4.13 25.39
C VAL A 52 -14.18 4.10 26.44
N PHE A 53 -14.89 5.21 26.58
CA PHE A 53 -15.95 5.39 27.57
C PHE A 53 -17.34 5.21 26.94
N PHE A 54 -18.30 4.78 27.76
CA PHE A 54 -19.70 4.62 27.37
C PHE A 54 -20.61 5.23 28.43
N HIS A 55 -21.75 5.78 28.02
CA HIS A 55 -22.84 6.01 28.99
C HIS A 55 -23.30 4.67 29.57
N LEU A 56 -23.78 4.67 30.81
CA LEU A 56 -24.32 3.48 31.46
C LEU A 56 -25.42 2.82 30.62
N GLU A 57 -26.33 3.62 30.05
CA GLU A 57 -27.40 3.16 29.16
C GLU A 57 -26.88 2.61 27.82
N CYS A 58 -25.77 3.19 27.32
CA CYS A 58 -25.17 2.76 26.06
C CYS A 58 -24.37 1.46 26.20
N SER A 59 -23.84 1.18 27.39
CA SER A 59 -22.98 0.03 27.65
C SER A 59 -23.65 -1.33 27.49
N GLY A 60 -24.99 -1.39 27.57
CA GLY A 60 -25.74 -2.65 27.56
C GLY A 60 -25.64 -3.46 28.85
N LEU A 61 -25.00 -2.92 29.89
CA LEU A 61 -24.88 -3.56 31.20
C LEU A 61 -26.20 -3.49 31.96
N CYS A 62 -26.57 -4.59 32.64
CA CYS A 62 -27.70 -4.57 33.56
C CYS A 62 -27.36 -3.82 34.86
N ALA A 63 -28.38 -3.43 35.64
CA ALA A 63 -28.19 -2.64 36.85
C ALA A 63 -27.25 -3.29 37.89
N SER A 64 -27.21 -4.64 37.94
CA SER A 64 -26.30 -5.35 38.85
C SER A 64 -24.84 -5.26 38.42
N GLU A 65 -24.57 -5.36 37.11
CA GLU A 65 -23.24 -5.24 36.53
C GLU A 65 -22.72 -3.80 36.59
N GLN A 66 -23.59 -2.81 36.33
CA GLN A 66 -23.24 -1.40 36.47
C GLN A 66 -22.74 -1.09 37.88
N ARG A 67 -23.42 -1.60 38.93
CA ARG A 67 -22.98 -1.44 40.31
C ARG A 67 -21.62 -2.11 40.56
N ALA A 68 -21.40 -3.30 40.03
CA ALA A 68 -20.13 -4.01 40.21
C ALA A 68 -18.95 -3.30 39.52
N ILE A 69 -19.19 -2.69 38.36
CA ILE A 69 -18.16 -1.96 37.59
C ILE A 69 -17.84 -0.61 38.23
N VAL A 70 -18.79 0.10 38.85
CA VAL A 70 -18.48 1.41 39.45
C VAL A 70 -17.60 1.30 40.71
N VAL A 71 -17.54 0.15 41.37
CA VAL A 71 -16.70 -0.06 42.57
C VAL A 71 -15.21 -0.03 42.21
N GLN A 72 -14.40 0.73 42.98
CA GLN A 72 -12.97 0.99 42.71
C GLN A 72 -12.07 -0.26 42.62
N ARG A 73 -12.52 -1.42 43.12
CA ARG A 73 -11.83 -2.72 42.98
C ARG A 73 -12.68 -3.63 42.11
N ARG A 74 -12.67 -3.37 40.80
CA ARG A 74 -13.42 -4.17 39.82
C ARG A 74 -12.82 -5.57 39.72
N ILE A 75 -13.62 -6.60 39.99
CA ILE A 75 -13.30 -8.00 39.70
C ILE A 75 -13.74 -8.36 38.27
N ILE A 76 -14.77 -7.66 37.77
CA ILE A 76 -15.38 -7.91 36.47
C ILE A 76 -14.80 -6.95 35.44
N LEU A 77 -14.26 -7.50 34.36
CA LEU A 77 -13.79 -6.74 33.20
C LEU A 77 -14.97 -6.37 32.29
N PHE A 78 -14.94 -5.17 31.75
CA PHE A 78 -15.89 -4.68 30.76
C PHE A 78 -15.21 -4.55 29.40
N PHE A 79 -15.77 -5.21 28.39
CA PHE A 79 -15.35 -5.08 27.01
C PHE A 79 -16.50 -4.53 26.18
N CYS A 80 -16.22 -3.59 25.28
CA CYS A 80 -17.21 -3.15 24.31
C CYS A 80 -17.51 -4.26 23.29
N GLU A 81 -18.62 -4.12 22.57
CA GLU A 81 -19.05 -5.09 21.57
C GLU A 81 -17.97 -5.38 20.51
N ASP A 82 -17.29 -4.35 20.02
CA ASP A 82 -16.20 -4.48 19.05
C ASP A 82 -15.02 -5.30 19.60
N CYS A 83 -14.62 -5.04 20.85
CA CYS A 83 -13.57 -5.79 21.51
C CYS A 83 -13.99 -7.25 21.73
N ILE A 84 -15.24 -7.51 22.16
CA ILE A 84 -15.77 -8.87 22.32
C ILE A 84 -15.75 -9.62 20.99
N LEU A 85 -16.22 -8.99 19.91
CA LEU A 85 -16.19 -9.57 18.57
C LEU A 85 -14.76 -9.84 18.09
N SER A 86 -13.81 -8.96 18.45
CA SER A 86 -12.39 -9.16 18.13
C SER A 86 -11.81 -10.35 18.88
N PHE A 87 -12.09 -10.49 20.18
CA PHE A 87 -11.66 -11.65 20.97
C PHE A 87 -12.22 -12.97 20.44
N LYS A 88 -13.48 -12.98 19.97
CA LYS A 88 -14.08 -14.17 19.34
C LYS A 88 -13.36 -14.60 18.06
N LYS A 89 -12.71 -13.67 17.35
CA LYS A 89 -11.97 -13.97 16.11
C LYS A 89 -10.55 -14.50 16.37
N ILE A 90 -9.98 -14.27 17.56
CA ILE A 90 -8.60 -14.67 17.87
C ILE A 90 -8.38 -16.18 17.72
N PRO A 91 -9.20 -17.07 18.31
CA PRO A 91 -9.00 -18.52 18.16
C PRO A 91 -9.06 -18.99 16.70
N LEU A 92 -9.93 -18.38 15.90
CA LEU A 92 -10.04 -18.68 14.47
C LEU A 92 -8.77 -18.29 13.71
N LEU A 93 -8.20 -17.11 14.03
CA LEU A 93 -6.94 -16.69 13.45
C LEU A 93 -5.79 -17.59 13.88
N THR A 94 -5.71 -17.94 15.17
CA THR A 94 -4.70 -18.88 15.68
C THR A 94 -4.74 -20.22 14.95
N ASN A 95 -5.93 -20.79 14.72
CA ASN A 95 -6.08 -22.04 13.97
C ASN A 95 -5.62 -21.90 12.51
N LYS A 96 -5.93 -20.78 11.86
CA LYS A 96 -5.45 -20.51 10.49
C LYS A 96 -3.93 -20.38 10.43
N PHE A 97 -3.30 -19.77 11.44
CA PHE A 97 -1.84 -19.70 11.52
C PHE A 97 -1.22 -21.10 11.62
N VAL A 98 -1.75 -21.97 12.49
CA VAL A 98 -1.28 -23.36 12.61
C VAL A 98 -1.40 -24.11 11.27
N GLN A 99 -2.53 -23.98 10.57
CA GLN A 99 -2.71 -24.61 9.24
C GLN A 99 -1.71 -24.08 8.20
N LEU A 100 -1.44 -22.77 8.19
CA LEU A 100 -0.45 -22.19 7.28
C LEU A 100 0.97 -22.67 7.60
N GLU A 101 1.32 -22.80 8.87
CA GLU A 101 2.61 -23.35 9.30
C GLU A 101 2.77 -24.81 8.84
N GLU A 102 1.73 -25.63 8.95
CA GLU A 102 1.71 -27.01 8.43
C GLU A 102 1.87 -27.06 6.91
N GLN A 103 1.17 -26.19 6.17
CA GLN A 103 1.31 -26.10 4.71
C GLN A 103 2.71 -25.68 4.28
N ILE A 104 3.29 -24.66 4.95
CA ILE A 104 4.66 -24.22 4.67
C ILE A 104 5.66 -25.35 4.95
N LYS A 105 5.44 -26.12 6.03
CA LYS A 105 6.28 -27.27 6.36
C LYS A 105 6.19 -28.35 5.28
N SER A 106 4.98 -28.73 4.87
CA SER A 106 4.75 -29.70 3.78
C SER A 106 5.44 -29.28 2.48
N LEU A 107 5.26 -28.02 2.07
CA LEU A 107 5.89 -27.50 0.84
C LEU A 107 7.42 -27.50 0.91
N LYS A 108 7.99 -27.19 2.08
CA LYS A 108 9.44 -27.27 2.28
C LYS A 108 9.95 -28.70 2.17
N GLU A 109 9.22 -29.67 2.72
CA GLU A 109 9.55 -31.09 2.60
C GLU A 109 9.49 -31.54 1.12
N GLU A 110 8.46 -31.15 0.38
CA GLU A 110 8.33 -31.43 -1.07
C GLU A 110 9.50 -30.83 -1.89
N ILE A 111 9.89 -29.58 -1.60
CA ILE A 111 11.03 -28.93 -2.25
C ILE A 111 12.33 -29.72 -1.99
N GLU A 112 12.56 -30.18 -0.77
CA GLU A 112 13.75 -30.96 -0.43
C GLU A 112 13.76 -32.32 -1.14
N VAL A 113 12.60 -32.98 -1.26
CA VAL A 113 12.48 -34.22 -2.06
C VAL A 113 12.82 -33.98 -3.53
N ILE A 114 12.29 -32.92 -4.14
CA ILE A 114 12.57 -32.57 -5.55
C ILE A 114 14.06 -32.24 -5.75
N LYS A 115 14.68 -31.49 -4.83
CA LYS A 115 16.11 -31.20 -4.88
C LYS A 115 16.95 -32.48 -4.83
N GLN A 116 16.60 -33.41 -3.94
CA GLN A 116 17.30 -34.69 -3.83
C GLN A 116 17.13 -35.55 -5.09
N GLN A 117 15.93 -35.58 -5.68
CA GLN A 117 15.68 -36.27 -6.96
C GLN A 117 16.51 -35.69 -8.10
N ASN A 118 16.59 -34.35 -8.19
CA ASN A 118 17.41 -33.68 -9.21
C ASN A 118 18.90 -34.00 -9.04
N LEU A 119 19.43 -34.04 -7.81
CA LEU A 119 20.84 -34.39 -7.59
C LEU A 119 21.19 -35.82 -8.05
N GLN A 120 20.24 -36.74 -8.04
CA GLN A 120 20.45 -38.12 -8.50
C GLN A 120 20.35 -38.27 -10.02
N THR A 121 19.61 -37.39 -10.71
CA THR A 121 19.44 -37.43 -12.17
C THR A 121 20.46 -36.60 -12.96
N VAL A 122 21.24 -35.71 -12.33
CA VAL A 122 22.33 -34.96 -13.02
C VAL A 122 23.64 -35.75 -13.12
N GLY A 123 23.66 -37.02 -12.68
CA GLY A 123 24.72 -37.96 -13.03
C GLY A 123 24.64 -38.37 -14.50
N ALA A 124 25.29 -37.61 -15.39
CA ALA A 124 25.67 -37.97 -16.77
C ALA A 124 24.76 -37.60 -17.96
N THR A 125 24.02 -36.48 -17.92
CA THR A 125 23.58 -35.85 -19.19
C THR A 125 23.76 -34.34 -19.13
N ASP A 126 24.51 -33.82 -20.09
CA ASP A 126 24.71 -32.41 -20.39
C ASP A 126 23.39 -31.63 -20.22
N ILE A 127 23.27 -30.87 -19.13
CA ILE A 127 22.29 -29.78 -19.09
C ILE A 127 22.70 -28.89 -20.26
N PRO A 128 21.87 -28.74 -21.31
CA PRO A 128 22.25 -27.89 -22.42
C PRO A 128 22.52 -26.51 -21.82
N ALA A 129 23.68 -25.93 -22.12
CA ALA A 129 24.12 -24.60 -21.67
C ALA A 129 23.19 -23.44 -22.10
N ASN A 130 21.94 -23.75 -22.44
CA ASN A 130 20.96 -22.92 -23.08
C ASN A 130 19.70 -22.70 -22.22
N MET A 131 19.54 -23.37 -21.06
CA MET A 131 18.35 -23.13 -20.22
C MET A 131 18.33 -21.71 -19.65
N ASP A 132 19.48 -21.19 -19.21
CA ASP A 132 19.62 -19.80 -18.76
C ASP A 132 19.37 -18.81 -19.91
N ALA A 133 19.79 -19.15 -21.13
CA ALA A 133 19.50 -18.33 -22.30
C ALA A 133 18.00 -18.31 -22.64
N VAL A 134 17.29 -19.43 -22.46
CA VAL A 134 15.82 -19.48 -22.62
C VAL A 134 15.14 -18.66 -21.55
N ILE A 135 15.55 -18.76 -20.28
CA ILE A 135 14.98 -17.96 -19.18
C ILE A 135 15.21 -16.46 -19.46
N TYR A 136 16.43 -16.09 -19.83
CA TYR A 136 16.78 -14.71 -20.17
C TYR A 136 15.97 -14.19 -21.37
N GLU A 137 15.73 -15.03 -22.36
CA GLU A 137 14.92 -14.69 -23.53
C GLU A 137 13.44 -14.50 -23.15
N MET A 138 12.88 -15.37 -22.32
CA MET A 138 11.51 -15.25 -21.81
C MET A 138 11.32 -13.96 -21.00
N GLN A 139 12.28 -13.63 -20.14
CA GLN A 139 12.24 -12.38 -19.38
C GLN A 139 12.30 -11.15 -20.30
N ASN A 140 13.19 -11.16 -21.31
CA ASN A 140 13.24 -10.10 -22.32
C ASN A 140 11.97 -9.98 -23.16
N ARG A 141 11.20 -11.07 -23.36
CA ARG A 141 9.89 -10.99 -24.02
C ARG A 141 8.85 -10.36 -23.12
N ALA A 142 8.83 -10.73 -21.84
CA ALA A 142 7.93 -10.15 -20.86
C ALA A 142 8.15 -8.64 -20.73
N ASP A 143 9.41 -8.20 -20.65
CA ASP A 143 9.76 -6.78 -20.54
C ASP A 143 9.38 -5.97 -21.79
N ARG A 144 9.44 -6.60 -22.98
CA ARG A 144 9.09 -5.96 -24.27
C ARG A 144 7.62 -6.13 -24.67
N ALA A 145 6.84 -6.93 -23.94
CA ALA A 145 5.44 -7.21 -24.29
C ALA A 145 4.57 -5.95 -24.31
N ASN A 146 4.96 -4.94 -23.52
CA ASN A 146 4.24 -3.67 -23.42
C ASN A 146 4.83 -2.56 -24.31
N ASN A 147 5.85 -2.86 -25.13
CA ASN A 147 6.42 -1.87 -26.03
C ASN A 147 5.55 -1.73 -27.28
N LEU A 148 4.97 -0.54 -27.48
CA LEU A 148 4.22 -0.21 -28.68
C LEU A 148 5.14 0.37 -29.76
N VAL A 149 5.07 -0.16 -30.99
CA VAL A 149 5.77 0.39 -32.16
C VAL A 149 4.74 0.98 -33.11
N VAL A 150 4.78 2.30 -33.28
CA VAL A 150 3.83 3.04 -34.12
C VAL A 150 4.53 3.46 -35.42
N TYR A 151 3.96 3.06 -36.55
CA TYR A 151 4.46 3.41 -37.89
C TYR A 151 3.65 4.55 -38.52
N GLY A 152 4.27 5.28 -39.44
CA GLY A 152 3.57 6.31 -40.22
C GLY A 152 3.33 7.63 -39.48
N VAL A 153 3.90 7.83 -38.29
CA VAL A 153 3.82 9.10 -37.56
C VAL A 153 4.63 10.16 -38.30
N PRO A 154 4.03 11.31 -38.69
CA PRO A 154 4.75 12.40 -39.34
C PRO A 154 5.88 12.93 -38.47
N LYS A 155 7.05 13.17 -39.06
CA LYS A 155 8.21 13.69 -38.32
C LYS A 155 8.04 15.18 -38.05
N SER A 156 8.30 15.59 -36.80
CA SER A 156 8.48 17.01 -36.48
C SER A 156 9.71 17.59 -37.17
N ASN A 157 9.55 18.78 -37.77
CA ASN A 157 10.60 19.60 -38.40
C ASN A 157 11.31 20.54 -37.40
N SER A 158 10.94 20.50 -36.11
CA SER A 158 11.52 21.34 -35.07
C SER A 158 13.01 21.04 -34.90
N ARG A 159 13.84 22.07 -34.70
CA ARG A 159 15.29 21.89 -34.48
C ARG A 159 15.63 21.53 -33.04
N SER A 160 14.80 21.95 -32.08
CA SER A 160 14.99 21.66 -30.66
C SER A 160 14.51 20.25 -30.31
N LEU A 161 15.31 19.51 -29.56
CA LEU A 161 14.97 18.16 -29.08
C LEU A 161 13.68 18.17 -28.22
N GLN A 162 13.53 19.16 -27.34
CA GLN A 162 12.35 19.25 -26.47
C GLN A 162 11.07 19.51 -27.28
N GLN A 163 11.15 20.35 -28.31
CA GLN A 163 10.03 20.59 -29.22
C GLN A 163 9.68 19.32 -30.00
N LYS A 164 10.67 18.57 -30.50
CA LYS A 164 10.42 17.29 -31.18
C LYS A 164 9.68 16.28 -30.28
N ILE A 165 10.08 16.16 -29.02
CA ILE A 165 9.42 15.26 -28.05
C ILE A 165 7.98 15.72 -27.81
N SER A 166 7.75 17.02 -27.63
CA SER A 166 6.41 17.58 -27.46
C SER A 166 5.51 17.35 -28.68
N ASP A 167 6.05 17.56 -29.88
CA ASP A 167 5.33 17.34 -31.14
C ASP A 167 4.98 15.85 -31.32
N ASP A 168 5.92 14.95 -31.03
CA ASP A 168 5.73 13.49 -31.11
C ASP A 168 4.66 13.02 -30.11
N ASN A 169 4.72 13.49 -28.87
CA ASN A 169 3.71 13.18 -27.87
C ASN A 169 2.32 13.65 -28.33
N THR A 170 2.24 14.87 -28.86
CA THR A 170 0.98 15.44 -29.37
C THR A 170 0.42 14.62 -30.54
N ALA A 171 1.29 14.13 -31.43
CA ALA A 171 0.89 13.29 -32.57
C ALA A 171 0.45 11.88 -32.15
N LEU A 172 0.98 11.35 -31.04
CA LEU A 172 0.66 10.01 -30.54
C LEU A 172 -0.66 9.95 -29.74
N LEU A 173 -1.04 11.04 -29.05
CA LEU A 173 -2.27 11.09 -28.23
C LEU A 173 -3.53 10.55 -28.92
N PRO A 174 -3.88 10.95 -30.16
CA PRO A 174 -5.07 10.40 -30.82
C PRO A 174 -4.96 8.89 -31.05
N LEU A 175 -3.79 8.39 -31.46
CA LEU A 175 -3.57 6.96 -31.72
C LEU A 175 -3.63 6.12 -30.43
N LEU A 176 -3.22 6.70 -29.30
CA LEU A 176 -3.26 6.01 -28.01
C LEU A 176 -4.68 6.00 -27.42
N ASN A 177 -5.44 7.08 -27.61
CA ASN A 177 -6.85 7.12 -27.23
C ASN A 177 -7.68 6.07 -27.99
N ASP A 178 -7.35 5.80 -29.26
CA ASP A 178 -8.02 4.74 -30.04
C ASP A 178 -7.77 3.32 -29.49
N ILE A 179 -6.71 3.12 -28.70
CA ILE A 179 -6.34 1.83 -28.07
C ILE A 179 -6.71 1.83 -26.57
N GLU A 180 -7.40 2.86 -26.08
CA GLU A 180 -7.80 3.02 -24.68
C GLU A 180 -6.61 3.05 -23.69
N LEU A 181 -5.44 3.52 -24.13
CA LEU A 181 -4.27 3.69 -23.26
C LEU A 181 -4.24 5.11 -22.66
N ALA A 182 -4.10 5.21 -21.34
CA ALA A 182 -3.99 6.50 -20.68
C ALA A 182 -2.62 7.13 -20.93
N GLN A 183 -2.58 8.47 -21.03
CA GLN A 183 -1.32 9.20 -21.24
C GLN A 183 -0.31 8.95 -20.11
N ASP A 184 -0.80 8.74 -18.89
CA ASP A 184 0.03 8.50 -17.70
C ASP A 184 0.74 7.13 -17.72
N ASP A 185 0.29 6.19 -18.57
CA ASP A 185 0.92 4.87 -18.72
C ASP A 185 2.17 4.90 -19.62
N ILE A 186 2.42 6.02 -20.31
CA ILE A 186 3.55 6.16 -21.23
C ILE A 186 4.81 6.54 -20.44
N VAL A 187 5.67 5.55 -20.17
CA VAL A 187 6.94 5.79 -19.48
C VAL A 187 7.94 6.54 -20.35
N LYS A 188 8.03 6.19 -21.65
CA LYS A 188 9.04 6.75 -22.54
C LYS A 188 8.65 6.61 -24.01
N VAL A 189 8.82 7.70 -24.76
CA VAL A 189 8.72 7.70 -26.22
C VAL A 189 10.12 7.70 -26.82
N LEU A 190 10.40 6.69 -27.66
CA LEU A 190 11.66 6.56 -28.38
C LEU A 190 11.40 6.64 -29.87
N ARG A 191 12.05 7.59 -30.53
CA ARG A 191 12.03 7.71 -31.98
C ARG A 191 13.05 6.75 -32.58
N VAL A 192 12.59 5.81 -33.39
CA VAL A 192 13.45 4.93 -34.19
C VAL A 192 13.60 5.56 -35.57
N GLU A 193 14.74 6.17 -35.84
CA GLU A 193 15.02 6.73 -37.16
C GLU A 193 15.54 5.63 -38.09
N ASN A 194 15.17 5.71 -39.38
CA ASN A 194 15.76 4.83 -40.40
C ASN A 194 17.27 5.01 -40.34
N TRP A 195 17.96 3.94 -39.97
CA TRP A 195 19.41 3.84 -40.05
C TRP A 195 19.79 3.89 -41.53
N GLN A 196 20.02 5.10 -42.06
CA GLN A 196 20.51 5.24 -43.43
C GLN A 196 21.89 4.58 -43.48
N LYS A 197 22.01 3.51 -44.28
CA LYS A 197 23.26 2.77 -44.50
C LYS A 197 24.40 3.63 -45.06
N ASP A 198 24.11 4.85 -45.50
CA ASP A 198 25.05 5.71 -46.24
C ASP A 198 26.10 6.39 -45.36
N ASN A 199 26.06 6.21 -44.03
CA ASN A 199 27.03 6.78 -43.09
C ASN A 199 27.73 5.73 -42.21
N CYS A 200 28.10 4.58 -42.80
CA CYS A 200 29.07 3.65 -42.21
C CYS A 200 30.49 4.24 -42.30
N GLY A 201 30.71 5.44 -41.78
CA GLY A 201 32.05 5.98 -41.56
C GLY A 201 32.72 5.18 -40.46
N ASN A 202 33.64 4.29 -40.84
CA ASN A 202 34.66 3.60 -40.04
C ASN A 202 34.62 3.94 -38.53
N PHE A 203 33.71 3.30 -37.79
CA PHE A 203 33.78 3.29 -36.34
C PHE A 203 34.91 2.33 -35.96
N SER A 204 36.14 2.83 -36.03
CA SER A 204 37.31 2.12 -35.53
C SER A 204 37.15 1.97 -34.01
N GLU A 205 36.83 0.75 -33.63
CA GLU A 205 36.63 0.27 -32.27
C GLU A 205 37.94 0.44 -31.48
N LYS A 206 38.16 1.61 -30.86
CA LYS A 206 39.20 1.76 -29.84
C LYS A 206 38.73 1.04 -28.58
N ARG A 207 38.99 -0.26 -28.52
CA ARG A 207 38.98 -1.00 -27.25
C ARG A 207 40.15 -0.48 -26.41
N GLY A 208 39.82 0.24 -25.35
CA GLY A 208 40.76 0.54 -24.28
C GLY A 208 41.19 -0.77 -23.61
N LYS A 209 42.51 -0.93 -23.45
CA LYS A 209 43.11 -1.92 -22.57
C LYS A 209 42.93 -1.50 -21.11
#